data_AF-A0A031IGT7-F1
#
_entry.id   AF-A0A031IGT7-F1
#
_cell.length_a   1.000
_cell.length_b   1.000
_cell.length_c   1.000
_cell.angle_alpha   90.00
_cell.angle_beta   90.00
_cell.angle_gamma   90.00
#
_symmetry.space_group_name_H-M   'P 1'
#
loop_
_entity.id
_entity.type
_entity.pdbx_description
1 polymer ?
#
loop_
_entity_poly.entity_id
_entity_poly.type
_entity_poly.pdbx_seq_one_letter_code
_entity_poly.pdbx_strand_id
1 'polypeptide(L)'
;MDSQVMYAIGRTLSTLLQYYSYVMIVYILLSWFPNARDSKFGQVLAMLVEPFLAPFRRIIPPIGGMLDISPIVAFLVLNLAQSGIRAIFFV
;
A
#
# COMPACT_ATOMS: atom_id res chain seq x y z
N MET A 1 -17.39 -7.56 23.66
CA MET A 1 -17.19 -6.42 22.73
C MET A 1 -18.38 -6.41 21.81
N ASP A 2 -19.10 -5.30 21.71
CA ASP A 2 -20.39 -5.25 21.01
C ASP A 2 -20.21 -5.51 19.51
N SER A 3 -21.15 -6.23 18.89
CA SER A 3 -21.09 -6.56 17.45
C SER A 3 -21.00 -5.31 16.56
N GLN A 4 -21.60 -4.20 17.00
CA GLN A 4 -21.50 -2.90 16.33
C GLN A 4 -20.07 -2.35 16.37
N VAL A 5 -19.36 -2.50 17.50
CA VAL A 5 -17.97 -2.06 17.64
C VAL A 5 -17.06 -2.87 16.73
N MET A 6 -17.27 -4.20 16.66
CA MET A 6 -16.52 -5.08 15.77
C MET A 6 -16.68 -4.68 14.30
N TYR A 7 -17.92 -4.46 13.87
CA TYR A 7 -18.23 -4.00 12.51
C TYR A 7 -17.60 -2.63 12.18
N ALA A 8 -17.67 -1.68 13.12
CA ALA A 8 -17.06 -0.35 12.96
C ALA A 8 -15.54 -0.42 12.80
N ILE A 9 -14.87 -1.28 13.57
CA ILE A 9 -13.43 -1.52 13.47
C ILE A 9 -13.07 -2.09 12.10
N GLY A 10 -13.75 -3.17 11.68
CA GLY A 10 -13.51 -3.80 10.37
C GLY A 10 -13.69 -2.82 9.21
N ARG A 11 -14.71 -1.95 9.29
CA ARG A 11 -15.00 -0.95 8.26
C ARG A 11 -13.93 0.12 8.19
N THR A 12 -13.51 0.61 9.35
CA THR A 12 -12.47 1.64 9.44
C THR A 12 -11.14 1.11 8.91
N LEU A 13 -10.72 -0.10 9.31
CA LEU A 13 -9.50 -0.73 8.81
C LEU A 13 -9.55 -0.98 7.30
N SER A 14 -10.67 -1.49 6.78
CA SER A 14 -10.85 -1.72 5.34
C SER A 14 -10.73 -0.41 4.55
N THR A 15 -11.31 0.68 5.07
CA THR A 15 -11.26 2.00 4.46
C THR A 15 -9.84 2.57 4.45
N LEU A 16 -9.11 2.43 5.57
CA LEU A 16 -7.71 2.86 5.67
C LEU A 16 -6.81 2.12 4.68
N LEU A 17 -6.95 0.79 4.57
CA LEU A 17 -6.18 0.02 3.58
C LEU A 17 -6.51 0.40 2.14
N GLN A 18 -7.77 0.75 1.85
CA GLN A 18 -8.17 1.23 0.54
C GLN A 18 -7.50 2.56 0.20
N TYR A 19 -7.53 3.53 1.12
CA TYR A 19 -6.84 4.81 0.91
C TYR A 19 -5.33 4.64 0.78
N TYR A 20 -4.73 3.79 1.62
CA TYR A 20 -3.31 3.47 1.51
C TYR A 20 -2.96 2.86 0.14
N SER A 21 -3.84 1.99 -0.39
CA SER A 21 -3.67 1.45 -1.74
C SER A 21 -3.65 2.56 -2.80
N TYR A 22 -4.53 3.56 -2.71
CA TYR A 22 -4.52 4.71 -3.63
C TYR A 22 -3.24 5.56 -3.49
N VAL A 23 -2.78 5.81 -2.26
CA VAL A 23 -1.51 6.51 -1.99
C VAL A 23 -0.35 5.77 -2.66
N MET A 24 -0.32 4.43 -2.55
CA MET A 24 0.70 3.60 -3.19
C MET A 24 0.62 3.65 -4.72
N ILE A 25 -0.59 3.63 -5.32
CA ILE A 25 -0.76 3.82 -6.77
C ILE A 25 -0.18 5.17 -7.21
N VAL A 26 -0.55 6.26 -6.54
CA VAL A 26 -0.04 7.61 -6.88
C VAL A 26 1.48 7.65 -6.77
N TYR A 27 2.06 7.07 -5.70
CA TYR A 27 3.51 7.00 -5.53
C TYR A 27 4.21 6.26 -6.67
N ILE A 28 3.67 5.11 -7.09
CA ILE A 28 4.23 4.31 -8.19
C ILE A 28 4.13 5.09 -9.51
N LEU A 29 2.98 5.73 -9.78
CA LEU A 29 2.82 6.55 -10.99
C LEU A 29 3.80 7.73 -11.01
N LEU A 30 4.07 8.36 -9.86
CA LEU A 30 5.08 9.41 -9.76
C LEU A 30 6.49 8.92 -10.07
N SER A 31 6.79 7.63 -9.89
CA SER A 31 8.11 7.08 -10.25
C SER A 31 8.40 7.18 -11.75
N TRP A 32 7.38 7.35 -12.59
CA TRP A 32 7.53 7.55 -14.04
C TRP A 32 7.86 9.01 -14.41
N PHE A 33 7.74 9.93 -13.44
CA PHE A 33 7.99 11.36 -13.59
C PHE A 33 9.03 11.81 -12.55
N PRO A 34 10.34 11.71 -12.83
CA PRO A 34 11.41 11.96 -11.85
C PRO A 34 11.27 13.30 -11.11
N ASN A 35 11.01 14.39 -11.84
CA ASN A 35 10.80 15.72 -11.25
C ASN A 35 9.63 15.78 -10.25
N ALA A 36 8.58 15.00 -10.50
CA ALA A 36 7.41 14.95 -9.61
C ALA A 36 7.68 14.06 -8.39
N ARG A 37 8.45 12.97 -8.56
CA ARG A 37 8.92 12.11 -7.46
C ARG A 37 9.82 12.88 -6.48
N ASP A 38 10.70 13.73 -7.00
CA ASP A 38 11.66 14.49 -6.19
C ASP A 38 11.05 15.74 -5.54
N SER A 39 9.83 16.10 -5.92
CA SER A 39 9.07 17.20 -5.31
C SER A 39 8.76 16.93 -3.83
N LYS A 40 8.43 17.99 -3.07
CA LYS A 40 7.99 17.86 -1.66
C LYS A 40 6.82 16.89 -1.50
N PHE A 41 5.88 16.90 -2.44
CA PHE A 41 4.74 15.99 -2.43
C PHE A 41 5.17 14.54 -2.66
N GLY A 42 6.04 14.29 -3.63
CA GLY A 42 6.61 12.96 -3.90
C GLY A 42 7.41 12.41 -2.71
N GLN A 43 8.17 13.26 -2.02
CA GLN A 43 8.90 12.89 -0.80
C GLN A 43 7.96 12.50 0.35
N VAL A 44 6.85 13.22 0.55
CA VAL A 44 5.84 12.84 1.55
C VAL A 44 5.23 11.48 1.23
N LEU A 45 4.90 11.22 -0.03
CA LEU A 45 4.41 9.91 -0.45
C LEU A 45 5.45 8.81 -0.26
N ALA A 46 6.73 9.09 -0.57
CA ALA A 46 7.81 8.16 -0.30
C ALA A 46 7.90 7.82 1.20
N MET A 47 7.81 8.81 2.09
CA MET A 47 7.82 8.56 3.54
C MET A 47 6.68 7.64 4.01
N LEU A 48 5.51 7.72 3.37
CA LEU A 48 4.37 6.86 3.71
C LEU A 48 4.50 5.45 3.13
N VAL A 49 5.02 5.33 1.91
CA VAL A 49 4.95 4.09 1.13
C VAL A 49 6.24 3.25 1.25
N GLU A 50 7.41 3.88 1.33
CA GLU A 50 8.71 3.20 1.38
C GLU A 50 8.87 2.23 2.57
N PRO A 51 8.42 2.53 3.81
CA PRO A 51 8.53 1.57 4.91
C PRO A 51 7.84 0.23 4.61
N PHE A 52 6.74 0.27 3.84
CA PHE A 52 6.03 -0.92 3.40
C PHE A 52 6.66 -1.55 2.16
N LEU A 53 7.07 -0.77 1.16
CA LEU A 53 7.67 -1.28 -0.09
C LEU A 53 9.09 -1.85 0.09
N ALA A 54 9.89 -1.27 0.99
CA ALA A 54 11.30 -1.62 1.15
C ALA A 54 11.56 -3.10 1.46
N PRO A 55 10.80 -3.78 2.34
CA PRO A 55 10.90 -5.23 2.51
C PRO A 55 10.69 -6.02 1.21
N PHE A 56 9.72 -5.63 0.37
CA PHE A 56 9.46 -6.30 -0.91
C PHE A 56 10.61 -6.11 -1.89
N ARG A 57 11.22 -4.92 -1.95
CA ARG A 57 12.41 -4.65 -2.77
C ARG A 57 13.64 -5.42 -2.35
N ARG A 58 13.76 -5.78 -1.07
CA ARG A 58 14.84 -6.64 -0.59
C ARG A 58 14.69 -8.08 -1.07
N ILE A 59 13.46 -8.54 -1.25
CA ILE A 59 13.15 -9.90 -1.73
C ILE A 59 13.20 -9.95 -3.26
N ILE A 60 12.64 -8.93 -3.93
CA ILE A 60 12.55 -8.82 -5.38
C ILE A 60 13.20 -7.48 -5.79
N PRO A 61 14.52 -7.45 -5.98
CA PRO A 61 15.22 -6.24 -6.39
C PRO A 61 14.80 -5.81 -7.81
N PRO A 62 14.92 -4.51 -8.15
CA PRO A 62 14.55 -4.00 -9.47
C PRO A 62 15.33 -4.68 -10.60
N ILE A 63 14.62 -5.07 -11.66
CA ILE A 63 15.25 -5.66 -12.85
C ILE A 63 15.89 -4.53 -13.68
N GLY A 64 17.19 -4.65 -13.95
CA GLY A 64 17.94 -3.65 -14.72
C GLY A 64 18.02 -2.28 -14.06
N GLY A 65 17.79 -2.17 -12.74
CA GLY A 65 17.87 -0.93 -11.97
C GLY A 65 16.72 0.06 -12.16
N MET A 66 15.81 -0.18 -13.11
CA MET A 66 14.68 0.72 -13.41
C MET A 66 13.31 0.06 -13.23
N LEU A 67 13.18 -1.25 -13.50
CA LEU A 67 11.89 -1.93 -13.44
C LEU A 67 11.66 -2.52 -12.04
N ASP A 68 10.93 -1.79 -11.22
CA ASP A 68 10.54 -2.23 -9.88
C ASP A 68 9.23 -3.03 -9.89
N ILE A 69 9.33 -4.35 -9.77
CA ILE A 69 8.18 -5.28 -9.71
C ILE A 69 7.66 -5.43 -8.28
N SER A 70 8.41 -5.00 -7.26
CA SER A 70 8.02 -5.10 -5.85
C SER A 70 6.62 -4.54 -5.52
N PRO A 71 6.11 -3.47 -6.18
CA PRO A 71 4.79 -2.97 -5.87
C PRO A 71 3.65 -3.93 -6.25
N ILE A 72 3.84 -4.78 -7.25
CA ILE A 72 2.84 -5.80 -7.63
C ILE A 72 2.64 -6.78 -6.48
N VAL A 73 3.74 -7.26 -5.90
CA VAL A 73 3.68 -8.18 -4.75
C VAL A 73 3.16 -7.47 -3.50
N ALA A 74 3.53 -6.21 -3.30
CA ALA A 74 3.00 -5.40 -2.21
C ALA A 74 1.47 -5.22 -2.32
N PHE A 75 0.93 -5.00 -3.53
CA PHE A 75 -0.51 -4.97 -3.76
C PHE A 75 -1.18 -6.31 -3.51
N LEU A 76 -0.54 -7.42 -3.89
CA LEU A 76 -1.07 -8.75 -3.59
C LEU A 76 -1.21 -8.94 -2.07
N VAL A 77 -0.19 -8.57 -1.29
CA VAL A 77 -0.24 -8.63 0.18
C VAL A 77 -1.32 -7.71 0.75
N LEU A 78 -1.47 -6.48 0.24
CA LEU A 78 -2.57 -5.59 0.66
C LEU A 78 -3.95 -6.19 0.36
N ASN A 79 -4.15 -6.82 -0.79
CA ASN A 79 -5.40 -7.48 -1.15
C ASN A 79 -5.71 -8.67 -0.24
N LEU A 80 -4.69 -9.45 0.12
CA LEU A 80 -4.84 -10.53 1.09
C LEU A 80 -5.18 -9.99 2.49
N ALA A 81 -4.55 -8.90 2.92
CA ALA A 81 -4.88 -8.24 4.19
C ALA A 81 -6.33 -7.72 4.21
N GLN A 82 -6.79 -7.09 3.13
CA GLN A 82 -8.19 -6.66 3.00
C GLN A 82 -9.16 -7.83 3.02
N SER A 83 -8.84 -8.92 2.31
CA SER A 83 -9.66 -10.15 2.31
C SER A 83 -9.75 -10.76 3.70
N GLY A 84 -8.63 -10.79 4.44
CA GLY A 84 -8.59 -11.27 5.83
C GLY A 84 -9.45 -10.43 6.77
N ILE A 85 -9.40 -9.10 6.66
CA ILE A 85 -10.30 -8.22 7.44
C ILE A 85 -11.76 -8.53 7.12
N ARG A 86 -12.11 -8.71 5.84
CA ARG A 86 -13.50 -9.03 5.49
C ARG A 86 -13.95 -10.37 6.07
N ALA A 87 -13.10 -11.38 5.99
CA ALA A 87 -13.38 -12.72 6.51
C ALA A 87 -13.55 -12.75 8.04
N ILE A 88 -12.87 -11.86 8.78
CA ILE A 88 -12.91 -11.83 10.25
C ILE A 88 -14.04 -10.96 10.78
N PHE A 89 -14.33 -9.82 10.13
CA PHE A 89 -15.20 -8.79 10.69
C PHE A 89 -16.59 -8.69 10.04
N PHE A 90 -16.80 -9.29 8.86
CA PHE A 90 -18.05 -9.16 8.10
C PHE A 90 -18.68 -10.51 7.70
N VAL A 91 -18.13 -11.61 8.19
CA VAL A 91 -18.70 -12.96 8.11
C VAL A 91 -19.34 -13.27 9.45
#